data_AF-A0A495LPZ4-F1
#
_entry.id   AF-A0A495LPZ4-F1
#
_cell.length_a   1.000
_cell.length_b   1.000
_cell.length_c   1.000
_cell.angle_alpha   90.00
_cell.angle_beta   90.00
_cell.angle_gamma   90.00
#
_symmetry.space_group_name_H-M   'P 1'
#
loop_
_entity.id
_entity.type
_entity.pdbx_description
1 polymer ?
#
loop_
_entity_poly.entity_id
_entity_poly.type
_entity_poly.pdbx_seq_one_letter_code
_entity_poly.pdbx_strand_id
1 'polypeptide(L)'
;MRKYLLIISFLFFKTFIYSQDFIKSDTLKSESEVYRTSHISMGNSGLTKYFKILTCDSSDFKKIELEIINCYTKHKLEYTEFYIICIPNYIKLQSNKETDILMKFINKIDAERMNLNLSTALIKLKYDFKNNKFEYYLDEPKKDLIEFKDYKLNIKPNEVCMFLRR
;
A
#
# COMPACT_ATOMS: atom_id res chain seq x y z
N MET A 1 26.22 -29.70 28.98
CA MET A 1 26.09 -28.54 28.07
C MET A 1 25.00 -28.72 26.99
N ARG A 2 23.83 -29.33 27.30
CA ARG A 2 22.70 -29.46 26.35
C ARG A 2 21.49 -28.57 26.68
N LYS A 3 21.44 -27.97 27.88
CA LYS A 3 20.29 -27.17 28.36
C LYS A 3 20.29 -25.72 27.84
N TYR A 4 21.44 -25.17 27.46
CA TYR A 4 21.55 -23.78 27.00
C TYR A 4 21.19 -23.58 25.52
N LEU A 5 21.24 -24.64 24.69
CA LEU A 5 20.86 -24.56 23.28
C LEU A 5 19.35 -24.33 23.09
N LEU A 6 18.52 -24.84 24.00
CA LEU A 6 17.07 -24.64 23.94
C LEU A 6 16.66 -23.18 24.26
N ILE A 7 17.36 -22.54 25.19
CA ILE A 7 17.09 -21.14 25.59
C ILE A 7 17.44 -20.18 24.45
N ILE A 8 18.53 -20.45 23.71
CA ILE A 8 18.91 -19.65 22.53
C ILE A 8 17.87 -19.81 21.40
N SER A 9 17.32 -21.01 21.19
CA SER A 9 16.27 -21.20 20.17
C SER A 9 14.97 -20.44 20.48
N PHE A 10 14.63 -20.29 21.76
CA PHE A 10 13.42 -19.57 22.18
C PHE A 10 13.57 -18.05 22.06
N LEU A 11 14.80 -17.54 22.16
CA LEU A 11 15.11 -16.12 21.96
C LEU A 11 15.07 -15.71 20.47
N PHE A 12 15.41 -16.61 19.54
CA PHE A 12 15.34 -16.32 18.10
C PHE A 12 13.89 -16.30 17.54
N PHE A 13 12.95 -17.02 18.16
CA PHE A 13 11.55 -16.99 17.70
C PHE A 13 10.78 -15.73 18.12
N LYS A 14 11.26 -14.98 19.13
CA LYS A 14 10.56 -13.79 19.63
C LYS A 14 10.81 -12.50 18.86
N THR A 15 11.74 -12.48 17.91
CA THR A 15 12.08 -11.24 17.16
C THR A 15 11.26 -11.03 15.89
N PHE A 16 10.42 -11.98 15.47
CA PHE A 16 9.57 -11.82 14.29
C PHE A 16 8.26 -11.04 14.54
N ILE A 17 7.98 -10.62 15.78
CA ILE A 17 6.63 -10.17 16.17
C ILE A 17 6.33 -8.68 15.91
N TYR A 18 7.28 -7.85 15.52
CA TYR A 18 6.99 -6.42 15.29
C TYR A 18 7.54 -5.90 13.95
N SER A 19 7.10 -6.52 12.86
CA SER A 19 7.31 -5.94 11.52
C SER A 19 6.14 -5.06 11.05
N GLN A 20 5.02 -5.04 11.78
CA GLN A 20 3.90 -4.16 11.51
C GLN A 20 3.99 -2.89 12.33
N ASP A 21 4.10 -1.76 11.64
CA ASP A 21 4.19 -0.43 12.22
C ASP A 21 2.78 0.06 12.60
N PHE A 22 1.82 -0.01 11.67
CA PHE A 22 0.40 0.21 11.98
C PHE A 22 -0.56 -0.34 10.90
N ILE A 23 -1.83 -0.50 11.26
CA ILE A 23 -2.95 -0.61 10.32
C ILE A 23 -3.91 0.56 10.58
N LYS A 24 -4.13 1.41 9.58
CA LYS A 24 -5.12 2.49 9.62
C LYS A 24 -6.27 2.15 8.67
N SER A 25 -7.46 1.92 9.22
CA SER A 25 -8.69 1.81 8.42
C SER A 25 -9.38 3.18 8.35
N ASP A 26 -9.82 3.58 7.17
CA ASP A 26 -10.57 4.81 6.94
C ASP A 26 -11.75 4.53 6.01
N THR A 27 -12.66 5.48 5.87
CA THR A 27 -13.77 5.44 4.91
C THR A 27 -13.76 6.70 4.07
N LEU A 28 -13.78 6.54 2.75
CA LEU A 28 -13.86 7.64 1.81
C LEU A 28 -15.26 7.70 1.20
N LYS A 29 -15.84 8.89 1.13
CA LYS A 29 -17.11 9.12 0.44
C LYS A 29 -16.82 9.72 -0.94
N SER A 30 -17.34 9.11 -2.01
CA SER A 30 -17.36 9.70 -3.34
C SER A 30 -18.70 9.41 -4.00
N GLU A 31 -19.34 10.43 -4.57
CA GLU A 31 -20.53 10.29 -5.42
C GLU A 31 -21.62 9.39 -4.80
N SER A 32 -21.93 9.60 -3.52
CA SER A 32 -22.91 8.86 -2.69
C SER A 32 -22.52 7.45 -2.22
N GLU A 33 -21.37 6.92 -2.65
CA GLU A 33 -20.86 5.61 -2.19
C GLU A 33 -19.78 5.77 -1.11
N VAL A 34 -19.80 4.86 -0.13
CA VAL A 34 -18.79 4.78 0.94
C VAL A 34 -17.83 3.65 0.62
N TYR A 35 -16.58 4.01 0.41
CA TYR A 35 -15.49 3.11 0.13
C TYR A 35 -14.69 2.88 1.40
N ARG A 36 -14.42 1.62 1.74
CA ARG A 36 -13.56 1.29 2.88
C ARG A 36 -12.11 1.29 2.42
N THR A 37 -11.23 1.95 3.14
CA THR A 37 -9.80 1.90 2.87
C THR A 37 -9.03 1.32 4.05
N SER A 38 -7.92 0.64 3.75
CA SER A 38 -6.95 0.21 4.74
C SER A 38 -5.56 0.64 4.30
N HIS A 39 -4.77 1.10 5.24
CA HIS A 39 -3.37 1.43 5.05
C HIS A 39 -2.55 0.59 6.04
N ILE A 40 -1.79 -0.36 5.51
CA ILE A 40 -0.93 -1.24 6.27
C ILE A 40 0.51 -0.77 6.10
N SER A 41 1.12 -0.30 7.18
CA SER A 41 2.54 0.06 7.24
C SER A 41 3.33 -1.04 7.92
N MET A 42 4.44 -1.41 7.32
CA MET A 42 5.38 -2.41 7.80
C MET A 42 6.81 -1.83 7.87
N GLY A 43 7.65 -2.34 8.76
CA GLY A 43 9.05 -1.94 8.92
C GLY A 43 9.25 -0.60 9.66
N ASN A 44 10.49 -0.34 10.09
CA ASN A 44 10.84 0.89 10.79
C ASN A 44 10.82 2.11 9.86
N SER A 45 10.49 3.27 10.44
CA SER A 45 10.37 4.60 9.83
C SER A 45 11.64 5.09 9.14
N GLY A 46 11.88 4.64 7.90
CA GLY A 46 12.83 5.24 6.95
C GLY A 46 12.16 6.26 6.03
N LEU A 47 12.95 7.18 5.46
CA LEU A 47 12.44 8.22 4.53
C LEU A 47 11.94 7.65 3.19
N THR A 48 12.41 6.46 2.80
CA THR A 48 12.02 5.81 1.54
C THR A 48 11.11 4.62 1.82
N LYS A 49 9.81 4.87 1.95
CA LYS A 49 8.79 3.83 2.11
C LYS A 49 8.06 3.60 0.79
N TYR A 50 8.48 2.61 0.00
CA TYR A 50 7.76 2.24 -1.23
C TYR A 50 6.40 1.63 -0.90
N PHE A 51 5.44 1.87 -1.78
CA PHE A 51 4.07 1.47 -1.52
C PHE A 51 3.40 0.82 -2.73
N LYS A 52 2.39 0.00 -2.45
CA LYS A 52 1.48 -0.54 -3.47
C LYS A 52 0.03 -0.22 -3.14
N ILE A 53 -0.77 -0.06 -4.19
CA ILE A 53 -2.21 0.16 -4.11
C ILE A 53 -2.96 -1.05 -4.65
N LEU A 54 -3.97 -1.51 -3.95
CA LEU A 54 -4.80 -2.65 -4.36
C LEU A 54 -6.26 -2.26 -4.26
N THR A 55 -7.05 -2.51 -5.30
CA THR A 55 -8.50 -2.46 -5.18
C THR A 55 -9.07 -3.87 -5.06
N CYS A 56 -10.12 -4.04 -4.28
CA CYS A 56 -10.80 -5.32 -4.12
C CYS A 56 -12.30 -5.15 -3.90
N ASP A 57 -13.04 -6.23 -4.07
CA ASP A 57 -14.43 -6.31 -3.64
C ASP A 57 -14.54 -6.38 -2.10
N SER A 58 -15.65 -5.88 -1.56
CA SER A 58 -15.96 -5.92 -0.12
C SER A 58 -15.88 -7.32 0.49
N SER A 59 -16.27 -8.35 -0.26
CA SER A 59 -16.24 -9.74 0.20
C SER A 59 -14.82 -10.29 0.42
N ASP A 60 -13.81 -9.70 -0.22
CA ASP A 60 -12.42 -10.15 -0.16
C ASP A 60 -11.54 -9.29 0.76
N PHE A 61 -11.99 -8.10 1.15
CA PHE A 61 -11.19 -7.10 1.89
C PHE A 61 -10.36 -7.68 3.05
N LYS A 62 -10.99 -8.44 3.96
CA LYS A 62 -10.28 -9.02 5.11
C LYS A 62 -9.27 -10.12 4.72
N LYS A 63 -9.56 -10.86 3.65
CA LYS A 63 -8.63 -11.87 3.13
C LYS A 63 -7.42 -11.20 2.48
N ILE A 64 -7.63 -10.11 1.76
CA ILE A 64 -6.53 -9.30 1.20
C ILE A 64 -5.62 -8.78 2.31
N GLU A 65 -6.16 -8.16 3.38
CA GLU A 65 -5.36 -7.69 4.51
C GLU A 65 -4.48 -8.80 5.10
N LEU A 66 -5.05 -9.98 5.34
CA LEU A 66 -4.32 -11.14 5.87
C LEU A 66 -3.24 -11.63 4.90
N GLU A 67 -3.51 -11.67 3.60
CA GLU A 67 -2.52 -12.12 2.61
C GLU A 67 -1.35 -11.14 2.45
N ILE A 68 -1.59 -9.83 2.60
CA ILE A 68 -0.50 -8.85 2.64
C ILE A 68 0.42 -9.12 3.83
N ILE A 69 -0.17 -9.28 5.03
CA ILE A 69 0.58 -9.55 6.27
C ILE A 69 1.37 -10.87 6.15
N ASN A 70 0.72 -11.92 5.65
CA ASN A 70 1.34 -13.23 5.45
C ASN A 70 2.48 -13.17 4.44
N CYS A 71 2.30 -12.48 3.32
CA CYS A 71 3.31 -12.35 2.28
C CYS A 71 4.54 -11.58 2.81
N TYR A 72 4.33 -10.46 3.49
CA TYR A 72 5.40 -9.66 4.07
C TYR A 72 6.17 -10.43 5.14
N THR A 73 5.48 -11.21 5.98
CA THR A 73 6.14 -12.01 7.02
C THR A 73 6.99 -13.15 6.43
N LYS A 74 6.57 -13.73 5.30
CA LYS A 74 7.26 -14.86 4.66
C LYS A 74 8.34 -14.45 3.67
N HIS A 75 8.28 -13.25 3.12
CA HIS A 75 9.15 -12.80 2.03
C HIS A 75 9.74 -11.44 2.33
N LYS A 76 11.00 -11.24 1.94
CA LYS A 76 11.61 -9.91 1.96
C LYS A 76 11.03 -9.09 0.79
N LEU A 77 10.12 -8.18 1.10
CA LEU A 77 9.52 -7.26 0.14
C LEU A 77 10.27 -5.92 0.15
N GLU A 78 10.33 -5.26 -1.01
CA GLU A 78 10.86 -3.88 -1.13
C GLU A 78 9.84 -2.85 -0.63
N TYR A 79 8.56 -3.14 -0.83
CA TYR A 79 7.45 -2.29 -0.41
C TYR A 79 7.12 -2.51 1.06
N THR A 80 6.90 -1.40 1.76
CA THR A 80 6.64 -1.35 3.20
C THR A 80 5.27 -0.77 3.51
N GLU A 81 4.58 -0.23 2.51
CA GLU A 81 3.31 0.46 2.67
C GLU A 81 2.29 -0.13 1.69
N PHE A 82 1.09 -0.47 2.18
CA PHE A 82 0.08 -1.12 1.36
C PHE A 82 -1.27 -0.44 1.56
N TYR A 83 -1.84 0.10 0.49
CA TYR A 83 -3.14 0.75 0.48
C TYR A 83 -4.16 -0.18 -0.17
N ILE A 84 -5.18 -0.57 0.58
CA ILE A 84 -6.30 -1.38 0.09
C ILE A 84 -7.51 -0.48 -0.05
N ILE A 85 -8.14 -0.49 -1.22
CA ILE A 85 -9.36 0.25 -1.53
C ILE A 85 -10.46 -0.77 -1.81
N CYS A 86 -11.47 -0.77 -0.95
CA CYS A 86 -12.64 -1.60 -1.08
C CYS A 86 -13.70 -0.88 -1.93
N ILE A 87 -14.01 -1.44 -3.09
CA ILE A 87 -15.04 -0.94 -3.99
C ILE A 87 -16.28 -1.84 -3.86
N PRO A 88 -17.42 -1.33 -3.38
CA PRO A 88 -18.64 -2.11 -3.27
C PRO A 88 -19.17 -2.48 -4.67
N ASN A 89 -19.69 -3.70 -4.83
CA ASN A 89 -20.28 -4.19 -6.08
C ASN A 89 -19.33 -4.09 -7.30
N TYR A 90 -18.06 -4.47 -7.13
CA TYR A 90 -17.03 -4.33 -8.16
C TYR A 90 -17.46 -4.85 -9.53
N ILE A 91 -18.17 -6.00 -9.54
CA ILE A 91 -18.66 -6.68 -10.75
C ILE A 91 -19.54 -5.78 -11.63
N LYS A 92 -20.22 -4.79 -11.05
CA LYS A 92 -21.14 -3.88 -11.75
C LYS A 92 -20.50 -2.57 -12.17
N LEU A 93 -19.21 -2.38 -11.88
CA LEU A 93 -18.51 -1.13 -12.14
C LEU A 93 -18.01 -1.08 -13.59
N GLN A 94 -18.22 0.06 -14.26
CA GLN A 94 -17.65 0.31 -15.59
C GLN A 94 -16.20 0.80 -15.45
N SER A 95 -15.35 0.49 -16.43
CA SER A 95 -13.90 0.78 -16.40
C SER A 95 -13.55 2.26 -16.18
N ASN A 96 -14.35 3.18 -16.75
CA ASN A 96 -14.11 4.62 -16.58
C ASN A 96 -14.41 5.06 -15.14
N LYS A 97 -15.51 4.58 -14.56
CA LYS A 97 -15.85 4.83 -13.15
C LYS A 97 -14.79 4.24 -12.22
N GLU A 98 -14.26 3.07 -12.55
CA GLU A 98 -13.16 2.41 -11.83
C GLU A 98 -11.89 3.27 -11.81
N THR A 99 -11.54 3.80 -12.98
CA THR A 99 -10.37 4.65 -13.20
C THR A 99 -10.50 5.96 -12.41
N ASP A 100 -11.66 6.61 -12.47
CA ASP A 100 -11.93 7.86 -11.75
C ASP A 100 -11.86 7.67 -10.23
N ILE A 101 -12.42 6.58 -9.72
CA ILE A 101 -12.34 6.22 -8.31
C ILE A 101 -10.88 6.01 -7.91
N LEU A 102 -10.13 5.20 -8.66
CA LEU A 102 -8.72 4.95 -8.37
C LEU A 102 -7.90 6.24 -8.37
N MET A 103 -8.09 7.11 -9.37
CA MET A 103 -7.37 8.40 -9.46
C MET A 103 -7.67 9.31 -8.26
N LYS A 104 -8.93 9.38 -7.81
CA LYS A 104 -9.28 10.13 -6.59
C LYS A 104 -8.56 9.59 -5.35
N PHE A 105 -8.45 8.26 -5.23
CA PHE A 105 -7.70 7.65 -4.14
C PHE A 105 -6.20 7.90 -4.21
N ILE A 106 -5.61 7.78 -5.39
CA ILE A 106 -4.18 8.06 -5.60
C ILE A 106 -3.88 9.51 -5.21
N ASN A 107 -4.71 10.47 -5.65
CA ASN A 107 -4.53 11.88 -5.28
C ASN A 107 -4.59 12.12 -3.76
N LYS A 108 -5.49 11.44 -3.04
CA LYS A 108 -5.55 11.53 -1.57
C LYS A 108 -4.30 10.94 -0.93
N ILE A 109 -3.87 9.75 -1.36
CA ILE A 109 -2.67 9.08 -0.85
C ILE A 109 -1.44 9.96 -1.09
N ASP A 110 -1.30 10.53 -2.29
CA ASP A 110 -0.17 11.38 -2.64
C ASP A 110 -0.16 12.65 -1.79
N ALA A 111 -1.30 13.32 -1.59
CA ALA A 111 -1.38 14.50 -0.71
C ALA A 111 -0.95 14.19 0.74
N GLU A 112 -1.41 13.05 1.29
CA GLU A 112 -0.99 12.61 2.62
C GLU A 112 0.52 12.33 2.68
N ARG A 113 1.07 11.70 1.65
CA ARG A 113 2.49 11.32 1.59
C ARG A 113 3.41 12.52 1.35
N MET A 114 2.98 13.51 0.55
CA MET A 114 3.68 14.78 0.38
C MET A 114 3.82 15.53 1.71
N ASN A 115 2.74 15.59 2.50
CA ASN A 115 2.77 16.23 3.82
C ASN A 115 3.78 15.57 4.78
N LEU A 116 4.12 14.30 4.52
CA LEU A 116 5.07 13.51 5.30
C LEU A 116 6.46 13.42 4.65
N ASN A 117 6.70 14.12 3.53
CA ASN A 117 7.92 14.02 2.72
C ASN A 117 8.27 12.58 2.29
N LEU A 118 7.26 11.77 1.97
CA LEU A 118 7.40 10.40 1.49
C LEU A 118 7.32 10.33 -0.05
N SER A 119 7.80 9.24 -0.64
CA SER A 119 7.63 8.95 -2.08
C SER A 119 6.14 8.94 -2.45
N THR A 120 5.74 9.47 -3.60
CA THR A 120 4.33 9.47 -4.03
C THR A 120 4.16 8.68 -5.34
N ALA A 121 2.92 8.35 -5.69
CA ALA A 121 2.58 7.55 -6.86
C ALA A 121 2.71 8.40 -8.12
N LEU A 122 2.06 9.57 -8.15
CA LEU A 122 1.99 10.42 -9.33
C LEU A 122 3.11 11.47 -9.34
N ILE A 123 3.50 11.98 -8.18
CA ILE A 123 4.36 13.17 -8.04
C ILE A 123 5.77 12.77 -7.62
N LYS A 124 6.77 13.03 -8.47
CA LYS A 124 8.17 12.81 -8.09
C LYS A 124 8.66 13.98 -7.23
N LEU A 125 9.17 13.65 -6.05
CA LEU A 125 9.82 14.60 -5.14
C LEU A 125 11.25 14.87 -5.64
N LYS A 126 11.60 16.12 -5.91
CA LYS A 126 13.01 16.53 -6.03
C LYS A 126 13.29 17.67 -5.10
N TYR A 127 14.41 17.53 -4.42
CA TYR A 127 14.90 18.58 -3.56
C TYR A 127 15.53 19.69 -4.41
N ASP A 128 14.96 20.88 -4.32
CA ASP A 128 15.54 22.09 -4.90
C ASP A 128 16.52 22.71 -3.90
N PHE A 129 17.81 22.42 -4.13
CA PHE A 129 18.91 22.94 -3.35
C PHE A 129 18.97 24.47 -3.33
N LYS A 130 18.48 25.15 -4.37
CA LYS A 130 18.59 26.61 -4.50
C LYS A 130 17.64 27.34 -3.56
N ASN A 131 16.44 26.80 -3.37
CA ASN A 131 15.39 27.40 -2.55
C ASN A 131 15.15 26.64 -1.23
N ASN A 132 15.98 25.64 -0.92
CA ASN A 132 15.83 24.75 0.25
C ASN A 132 14.39 24.26 0.43
N LYS A 133 13.77 23.84 -0.68
CA LYS A 133 12.38 23.38 -0.71
C LYS A 133 12.28 22.10 -1.51
N PHE A 134 11.26 21.31 -1.21
CA PHE A 134 10.89 20.20 -2.07
C PHE A 134 10.00 20.71 -3.19
N GLU A 135 10.39 20.43 -4.43
CA GLU A 135 9.58 20.71 -5.60
C GLU A 135 8.86 19.43 -6.03
N TYR A 136 7.59 19.64 -6.40
CA TYR A 136 6.65 18.62 -6.80
C TYR A 136 6.35 18.82 -8.27
N TYR A 137 6.53 17.79 -9.08
CA TYR A 137 6.16 17.83 -10.48
C TYR A 137 5.46 16.56 -10.91
N LEU A 138 4.35 16.77 -11.60
CA LEU A 138 3.73 15.83 -12.53
C LEU A 138 4.27 16.25 -13.89
N ASP A 139 5.08 15.42 -14.54
CA ASP A 139 5.51 15.75 -15.91
C ASP A 139 4.28 15.85 -16.84
N GLU A 140 3.21 15.11 -16.55
CA GLU A 140 1.85 15.22 -17.10
C GLU A 140 0.91 14.27 -16.31
N PRO A 141 -0.42 14.48 -16.28
CA PRO A 141 -1.33 13.43 -15.83
C PRO A 141 -1.15 12.20 -16.73
N LYS A 142 -0.71 11.07 -16.17
CA LYS A 142 -0.55 9.84 -16.95
C LYS A 142 -1.90 9.43 -17.53
N LYS A 143 -1.97 9.37 -18.86
CA LYS A 143 -3.21 9.14 -19.61
C LYS A 143 -3.79 7.75 -19.43
N ASP A 144 -2.98 6.77 -19.00
CA ASP A 144 -3.42 5.39 -18.86
C ASP A 144 -2.85 4.77 -17.58
N LEU A 145 -3.75 4.15 -16.82
CA LEU A 145 -3.41 3.40 -15.62
C LEU A 145 -2.48 2.22 -15.99
N ILE A 146 -2.62 1.60 -17.17
CA ILE A 146 -1.89 0.38 -17.57
C ILE A 146 -0.35 0.47 -17.37
N GLU A 147 0.22 1.67 -17.37
CA GLU A 147 1.65 1.92 -17.16
C GLU A 147 2.11 1.94 -15.69
N PHE A 148 1.18 1.85 -14.73
CA PHE A 148 1.45 1.96 -13.30
C PHE A 148 1.52 0.57 -12.66
N LYS A 149 2.76 0.08 -12.49
CA LYS A 149 3.03 -1.27 -11.96
C LYS A 149 2.75 -1.41 -10.45
N ASP A 150 2.57 -0.28 -9.77
CA ASP A 150 2.41 -0.20 -8.32
C ASP A 150 0.95 -0.32 -7.86
N TYR A 151 0.00 -0.44 -8.79
CA TYR A 151 -1.38 -0.76 -8.45
C TYR A 151 -1.85 -2.08 -9.08
N LYS A 152 -2.85 -2.71 -8.45
CA LYS A 152 -3.61 -3.84 -9.03
C LYS A 152 -5.11 -3.65 -8.79
N LEU A 153 -5.87 -3.72 -9.89
CA LEU A 153 -7.33 -3.65 -9.87
C LEU A 153 -7.96 -5.01 -9.56
N ASN A 154 -9.06 -5.01 -8.79
CA ASN A 154 -9.88 -6.16 -8.38
C ASN A 154 -9.08 -7.39 -7.95
N ILE A 155 -8.03 -7.19 -7.16
CA ILE A 155 -7.13 -8.28 -6.82
C ILE A 155 -7.86 -9.37 -6.03
N LYS A 156 -7.57 -10.63 -6.37
CA LYS A 156 -8.05 -11.79 -5.60
C LYS A 156 -7.04 -12.20 -4.54
N PRO A 157 -7.47 -12.79 -3.40
CA PRO A 157 -6.57 -13.14 -2.30
C PRO A 157 -5.36 -13.98 -2.72
N ASN A 158 -5.55 -14.94 -3.63
CA ASN A 158 -4.49 -15.79 -4.15
C ASN A 158 -3.48 -15.06 -5.06
N GLU A 159 -3.80 -13.86 -5.55
CA GLU A 159 -2.94 -13.07 -6.42
C GLU A 159 -2.08 -12.06 -5.65
N VAL A 160 -2.45 -11.75 -4.40
CA VAL A 160 -1.82 -10.71 -3.56
C VAL A 160 -0.31 -10.89 -3.50
N CYS A 161 0.15 -12.03 -3.00
CA CYS A 161 1.57 -12.21 -2.76
C CYS A 161 2.40 -12.24 -4.05
N MET A 162 1.82 -12.73 -5.16
CA MET A 162 2.47 -12.65 -6.46
C MET A 162 2.65 -11.21 -6.92
N PHE A 163 1.63 -10.36 -6.71
CA PHE A 163 1.70 -8.94 -7.05
C PHE A 163 2.69 -8.18 -6.17
N LEU A 164 2.71 -8.44 -4.86
CA LEU A 164 3.62 -7.74 -3.93
C LEU A 164 5.10 -8.05 -4.17
N ARG A 165 5.41 -9.19 -4.77
CA ARG A 165 6.78 -9.64 -5.06
C ARG A 165 7.34 -9.14 -6.40
N ARG A 166 6.54 -8.45 -7.20
CA ARG A 166 6.95 -7.83 -8.47
C ARG A 166 7.31 -6.37 -8.26
#